data_AF-A0A453H0J0-F1
#
_entry.id   AF-A0A453H0J0-F1
#
_cell.length_a   1.000
_cell.length_b   1.000
_cell.length_c   1.000
_cell.angle_alpha   90.00
_cell.angle_beta   90.00
_cell.angle_gamma   90.00
#
_symmetry.space_group_name_H-M   'P 1'
#
loop_
_entity.id
_entity.type
_entity.pdbx_description
1 polymer ?
#
loop_
_entity_poly.entity_id
_entity_poly.type
_entity_poly.pdbx_seq_one_letter_code
_entity_poly.pdbx_strand_id
1 'polypeptide(L)'
;MDFSGGAGGGGGATLSEMYQSARRLLLSARDGVARVERLASAPASSSYSASAPLVGAPDPAGAEAVRREVAQIQGLCAQMDRLWRSIPAKGQRDLWKRKVEQLSEEVDSLKETLDKHSLRQRKRILEAKERAELFERANGESSHVLQIFDDEAQAMQSARSSSRMLDEAFETGVAILHKYSDQRDRLKVNETVQLA
;
A
#
# COMPACT_ATOMS: atom_id res chain seq x y z
N MET A 1 -21.71 -3.90 64.38
CA MET A 1 -20.63 -2.87 64.34
C MET A 1 -20.79 -2.13 63.05
N ASP A 2 -21.66 -1.15 63.14
CA ASP A 2 -22.36 -0.49 62.06
C ASP A 2 -21.61 0.81 61.79
N PHE A 3 -20.79 0.82 60.74
CA PHE A 3 -20.14 2.06 60.29
C PHE A 3 -21.04 2.75 59.26
N SER A 4 -22.07 3.39 59.80
CA SER A 4 -22.71 4.54 59.14
C SER A 4 -21.67 5.65 59.08
N GLY A 5 -21.23 6.00 57.87
CA GLY A 5 -20.13 6.94 57.65
C GLY A 5 -20.33 7.75 56.38
N GLY A 6 -21.08 8.84 56.49
CA GLY A 6 -20.87 10.06 55.72
C GLY A 6 -21.20 10.02 54.24
N ALA A 7 -22.49 10.19 53.92
CA ALA A 7 -22.89 10.82 52.67
C ALA A 7 -22.43 12.29 52.68
N GLY A 8 -21.30 12.58 52.06
CA GLY A 8 -20.80 13.92 51.77
C GLY A 8 -20.88 14.17 50.28
N GLY A 9 -21.83 14.99 49.86
CA GLY A 9 -22.08 15.34 48.47
C GLY A 9 -20.94 16.15 47.83
N GLY A 10 -20.67 15.80 46.58
CA GLY A 10 -19.84 16.53 45.62
C GLY A 10 -19.80 15.70 44.36
N GLY A 11 -20.36 16.19 43.25
CA GLY A 11 -20.50 15.48 41.98
C GLY A 11 -19.18 15.20 41.26
N GLY A 12 -18.25 14.51 41.92
CA GLY A 12 -17.04 13.95 41.34
C GLY A 12 -17.14 12.43 41.43
N ALA A 13 -16.96 11.74 40.31
CA ALA A 13 -16.96 10.28 40.25
C ALA A 13 -16.07 9.71 41.36
N THR A 14 -16.59 8.77 42.13
CA THR A 14 -15.81 8.15 43.22
C THR A 14 -14.57 7.45 42.67
N LEU A 15 -13.51 7.28 43.48
CA LEU A 15 -12.31 6.52 43.09
C LEU A 15 -12.65 5.15 42.46
N SER A 16 -13.73 4.52 42.95
CA SER A 16 -14.26 3.25 42.43
C SER A 16 -14.87 3.38 41.05
N GLU A 17 -15.67 4.39 40.80
CA GLU A 17 -16.26 4.64 39.47
C GLU A 17 -15.19 4.94 38.43
N MET A 18 -14.20 5.77 38.77
CA MET A 18 -13.09 6.08 37.87
C MET A 18 -12.26 4.82 37.57
N TYR A 19 -12.01 3.98 38.58
CA TYR A 19 -11.32 2.72 38.40
C TYR A 19 -12.08 1.74 37.51
N GLN A 20 -13.39 1.61 37.72
CA GLN A 20 -14.24 0.75 36.89
C GLN A 20 -14.35 1.28 35.46
N SER A 21 -14.40 2.60 35.27
CA SER A 21 -14.34 3.24 33.96
C SER A 21 -13.02 2.95 33.27
N ALA A 22 -11.90 3.16 33.96
CA ALA A 22 -10.55 2.87 33.46
C ALA A 22 -10.39 1.39 33.09
N ARG A 23 -10.91 0.45 33.90
CA ARG A 23 -10.89 -0.99 33.57
C ARG A 23 -11.72 -1.34 32.34
N ARG A 24 -12.89 -0.72 32.16
CA ARG A 24 -13.71 -0.93 30.95
C ARG A 24 -12.99 -0.43 29.70
N LEU A 25 -12.38 0.75 29.78
CA LEU A 25 -11.56 1.30 28.70
C LEU A 25 -10.33 0.41 28.42
N LEU A 26 -9.68 -0.12 29.45
CA LEU A 26 -8.54 -1.02 29.31
C LEU A 26 -8.90 -2.30 28.53
N LEU A 27 -10.06 -2.89 28.84
CA LEU A 27 -10.57 -4.07 28.12
C LEU A 27 -10.92 -3.73 26.67
N SER A 28 -11.60 -2.60 26.43
CA SER A 28 -11.87 -2.08 25.08
C SER A 28 -10.59 -1.90 24.26
N ALA A 29 -9.58 -1.28 24.87
CA ALA A 29 -8.29 -1.01 24.24
C ALA A 29 -7.56 -2.31 23.89
N ARG A 30 -7.59 -3.32 24.78
CA ARG A 30 -7.04 -4.67 24.52
C ARG A 30 -7.69 -5.33 23.31
N ASP A 31 -9.02 -5.33 23.27
CA ASP A 31 -9.77 -5.89 22.15
C ASP A 31 -9.50 -5.10 20.85
N GLY A 32 -9.32 -3.78 20.97
CA GLY A 32 -8.92 -2.89 19.87
C GLY A 32 -7.56 -3.25 19.29
N VAL A 33 -6.53 -3.42 20.14
CA VAL A 33 -5.20 -3.88 19.71
C VAL A 33 -5.29 -5.23 19.01
N ALA A 34 -6.03 -6.20 19.58
CA ALA A 34 -6.20 -7.52 18.97
C ALA A 34 -6.92 -7.47 17.61
N ARG A 35 -7.84 -6.52 17.39
CA ARG A 35 -8.46 -6.29 16.08
C ARG A 35 -7.47 -5.69 15.09
N VAL A 36 -6.72 -4.67 15.50
CA VAL A 36 -5.69 -4.01 14.69
C VAL A 36 -4.63 -5.02 14.24
N GLU A 37 -4.20 -5.92 15.13
CA GLU A 37 -3.23 -6.98 14.81
C GLU A 37 -3.77 -8.01 13.83
N ARG A 38 -5.04 -8.43 13.96
CA ARG A 38 -5.67 -9.37 13.02
C ARG A 38 -5.79 -8.78 11.62
N LEU A 39 -6.21 -7.52 11.51
CA LEU A 39 -6.30 -6.81 10.23
C LEU A 39 -4.91 -6.61 9.59
N ALA A 40 -3.89 -6.36 10.41
CA ALA A 40 -2.52 -6.21 9.93
C ALA A 40 -1.83 -7.55 9.60
N SER A 41 -2.27 -8.67 10.17
CA SER A 41 -1.73 -10.01 9.90
C SER A 41 -2.51 -10.78 8.85
N ALA A 42 -3.69 -10.29 8.48
CA ALA A 42 -4.46 -10.85 7.38
C ALA A 42 -3.58 -10.82 6.11
N PRO A 43 -3.36 -11.98 5.46
CA PRO A 43 -2.66 -11.99 4.19
C PRO A 43 -3.46 -11.09 3.24
N ALA A 44 -2.76 -10.19 2.55
CA ALA A 44 -3.32 -9.53 1.38
C ALA A 44 -3.76 -10.67 0.46
N SER A 45 -5.05 -11.00 0.49
CA SER A 45 -5.58 -12.07 -0.33
C SER A 45 -5.24 -11.69 -1.75
N SER A 46 -4.43 -12.54 -2.37
CA SER A 46 -3.97 -12.38 -3.74
C SER A 46 -5.19 -12.63 -4.65
N SER A 47 -6.10 -11.67 -4.68
CA SER A 47 -7.12 -11.57 -5.71
C SER A 47 -6.63 -10.54 -6.72
N TYR A 48 -6.05 -11.06 -7.80
CA TYR A 48 -5.83 -10.40 -9.07
C TYR A 48 -7.19 -9.90 -9.60
N SER A 49 -7.68 -8.78 -9.08
CA SER A 49 -8.83 -8.10 -9.65
C SER A 49 -8.55 -6.62 -9.54
N ALA A 50 -8.19 -6.04 -10.68
CA ALA A 50 -7.79 -4.65 -10.87
C ALA A 50 -8.93 -3.64 -10.66
N SER A 51 -9.89 -3.94 -9.79
CA SER A 51 -11.07 -3.10 -9.55
C SER A 51 -11.62 -3.19 -8.12
N ALA A 52 -10.86 -3.75 -7.18
CA ALA A 52 -11.24 -3.77 -5.76
C ALA A 52 -10.36 -2.79 -4.97
N PRO A 53 -10.92 -1.99 -4.04
CA PRO A 53 -10.14 -1.08 -3.21
C PRO A 53 -9.12 -1.91 -2.41
N LEU A 54 -7.91 -1.38 -2.23
CA LEU A 54 -6.78 -2.02 -1.53
C LEU A 54 -7.20 -2.71 -0.21
N VAL A 55 -7.57 -4.00 -0.29
CA VAL A 55 -7.85 -4.85 0.88
C VAL A 55 -6.50 -5.26 1.46
N GLY A 56 -6.10 -4.55 2.51
CA GLY A 56 -4.74 -4.54 3.05
C GLY A 56 -4.30 -3.16 3.51
N ALA A 57 -5.17 -2.14 3.35
CA ALA A 57 -4.98 -0.86 3.98
C ALA A 57 -4.83 -1.04 5.51
N PRO A 58 -3.80 -0.42 6.13
CA PRO A 58 -3.76 -0.26 7.58
C PRO A 58 -5.12 0.28 8.04
N ASP A 59 -5.61 -0.12 9.21
CA ASP A 59 -6.70 0.60 9.88
C ASP A 59 -6.09 1.65 10.84
N PRO A 60 -5.68 2.83 10.33
CA PRO A 60 -5.13 3.88 11.18
C PRO A 60 -6.19 4.39 12.14
N ALA A 61 -7.47 4.35 11.77
CA ALA A 61 -8.57 4.84 12.58
C ALA A 61 -8.77 3.98 13.84
N GLY A 62 -8.70 2.65 13.70
CA GLY A 62 -8.70 1.71 14.82
C GLY A 62 -7.51 1.92 15.76
N ALA A 63 -6.30 2.11 15.21
CA ALA A 63 -5.11 2.37 16.02
C ALA A 63 -5.17 3.73 16.75
N GLU A 64 -5.70 4.78 16.11
CA GLU A 64 -5.91 6.09 16.73
C GLU A 64 -6.99 6.05 17.83
N ALA A 65 -8.03 5.24 17.66
CA ALA A 65 -9.04 5.05 18.69
C ALA A 65 -8.43 4.42 19.95
N VAL A 66 -7.62 3.37 19.80
CA VAL A 66 -6.89 2.75 20.91
C VAL A 66 -5.94 3.74 21.57
N ARG A 67 -5.20 4.56 20.80
CA ARG A 67 -4.34 5.63 21.35
C ARG A 67 -5.11 6.62 22.23
N ARG A 68 -6.30 7.02 21.78
CA ARG A 68 -7.17 7.93 22.54
C ARG A 68 -7.67 7.29 23.83
N GLU A 69 -8.08 6.02 23.78
CA GLU A 69 -8.49 5.26 24.98
C GLU A 69 -7.32 5.14 25.97
N VAL A 70 -6.12 4.79 25.51
CA VAL A 70 -4.90 4.75 26.33
C VAL A 70 -4.63 6.10 27.00
N ALA A 71 -4.68 7.20 26.25
CA ALA A 71 -4.50 8.55 26.80
C ALA A 71 -5.57 8.91 27.84
N GLN A 72 -6.83 8.50 27.61
CA GLN A 72 -7.92 8.71 28.55
C GLN A 72 -7.69 7.93 29.85
N ILE A 73 -7.23 6.68 29.77
CA ILE A 73 -6.91 5.87 30.94
C ILE A 73 -5.76 6.50 31.73
N GLN A 74 -4.70 6.98 31.06
CA GLN A 74 -3.59 7.70 31.73
C GLN A 74 -4.09 8.95 32.46
N GLY A 75 -5.02 9.70 31.85
CA GLY A 75 -5.68 10.83 32.50
C GLY A 75 -6.50 10.43 33.74
N LEU A 76 -7.15 9.27 33.72
CA LEU A 76 -7.85 8.71 34.88
C LEU A 76 -6.86 8.27 35.97
N CYS A 77 -5.74 7.61 35.63
CA CYS A 77 -4.68 7.28 36.59
C CYS A 77 -4.19 8.51 37.33
N ALA A 78 -3.85 9.59 36.61
CA ALA A 78 -3.37 10.83 37.23
C ALA A 78 -4.42 11.52 38.12
N GLN A 79 -5.72 11.35 37.83
CA GLN A 79 -6.79 11.83 38.70
C GLN A 79 -6.92 10.96 39.95
N MET A 80 -6.94 9.63 39.77
CA MET A 80 -6.97 8.67 40.87
C MET A 80 -5.76 8.84 41.79
N ASP A 81 -4.59 9.16 41.25
CA ASP A 81 -3.36 9.41 42.01
C ASP A 81 -3.47 10.55 43.02
N ARG A 82 -4.12 11.62 42.60
CA ARG A 82 -4.39 12.77 43.47
C ARG A 82 -5.40 12.42 44.56
N LEU A 83 -6.43 11.65 44.22
CA LEU A 83 -7.49 11.26 45.15
C LEU A 83 -7.03 10.24 46.19
N TRP A 84 -6.22 9.24 45.83
CA TRP A 84 -5.81 8.26 46.82
C TRP A 84 -4.80 8.84 47.81
N ARG A 85 -3.96 9.79 47.38
CA ARG A 85 -3.01 10.49 48.27
C ARG A 85 -3.71 11.33 49.35
N SER A 86 -4.91 11.82 49.10
CA SER A 86 -5.69 12.58 50.09
C SER A 86 -6.43 11.70 51.11
N ILE A 87 -6.42 10.37 50.94
CA ILE A 87 -7.09 9.46 51.88
C ILE A 87 -6.31 9.42 53.21
N PRO A 88 -6.94 9.75 54.36
CA PRO A 88 -6.28 9.73 55.66
C PRO A 88 -5.99 8.31 56.18
N ALA A 89 -6.84 7.35 55.85
CA ALA A 89 -6.70 5.95 56.27
C ALA A 89 -5.60 5.22 55.47
N LYS A 90 -4.49 4.88 56.14
CA LYS A 90 -3.32 4.22 55.52
C LYS A 90 -3.66 2.93 54.76
N GLY A 91 -4.47 2.05 55.34
CA GLY A 91 -4.84 0.78 54.68
C GLY A 91 -5.63 0.97 53.38
N GLN A 92 -6.56 1.93 53.35
CA GLN A 92 -7.31 2.29 52.14
C GLN A 92 -6.40 2.98 51.12
N ARG A 93 -5.52 3.88 51.56
CA ARG A 93 -4.53 4.54 50.73
C ARG A 93 -3.62 3.53 50.02
N ASP A 94 -3.03 2.59 50.76
CA ASP A 94 -2.10 1.59 50.23
C ASP A 94 -2.79 0.59 49.28
N LEU A 95 -4.08 0.32 49.50
CA LEU A 95 -4.89 -0.46 48.56
C LEU A 95 -5.10 0.28 47.25
N TRP A 96 -5.51 1.55 47.31
CA TRP A 96 -5.75 2.37 46.13
C TRP A 96 -4.47 2.62 45.35
N LYS A 97 -3.36 2.89 46.03
CA LYS A 97 -2.03 3.00 45.42
C LYS A 97 -1.72 1.78 44.54
N ARG A 98 -1.81 0.57 45.10
CA ARG A 98 -1.55 -0.69 44.35
C ARG A 98 -2.50 -0.87 43.16
N LYS A 99 -3.77 -0.54 43.32
CA LYS A 99 -4.75 -0.64 42.22
C LYS A 99 -4.42 0.31 41.07
N VAL A 100 -3.96 1.52 41.37
CA VAL A 100 -3.60 2.52 40.36
C VAL A 100 -2.28 2.14 39.68
N GLU A 101 -1.28 1.73 40.46
CA GLU A 101 0.02 1.25 39.96
C GLU A 101 -0.15 0.07 38.99
N GLN A 102 -0.93 -0.95 39.39
CA GLN A 102 -1.25 -2.08 38.50
C GLN A 102 -1.92 -1.60 37.21
N LEU A 103 -2.86 -0.67 37.31
CA LEU A 103 -3.58 -0.16 36.16
C LEU A 103 -2.65 0.64 35.23
N SER A 104 -1.73 1.45 35.76
CA SER A 104 -0.72 2.14 34.96
C SER A 104 0.25 1.18 34.27
N GLU A 105 0.71 0.13 34.96
CA GLU A 105 1.60 -0.88 34.37
C GLU A 105 0.91 -1.61 33.20
N GLU A 106 -0.36 -1.97 33.36
CA GLU A 106 -1.14 -2.61 32.29
C GLU A 106 -1.33 -1.68 31.08
N VAL A 107 -1.48 -0.37 31.31
CA VAL A 107 -1.62 0.64 30.25
C VAL A 107 -0.30 0.89 29.53
N ASP A 108 0.81 0.94 30.26
CA ASP A 108 2.14 1.11 29.69
C ASP A 108 2.55 -0.10 28.85
N SER A 109 2.24 -1.31 29.32
CA SER A 109 2.40 -2.54 28.55
C SER A 109 1.58 -2.50 27.25
N LEU A 110 0.32 -2.07 27.31
CA LEU A 110 -0.50 -1.93 26.11
C LEU A 110 0.05 -0.89 25.14
N LYS A 111 0.51 0.26 25.65
CA LYS A 111 1.13 1.29 24.83
C LYS A 111 2.37 0.76 24.10
N GLU A 112 3.23 0.03 24.80
CA GLU A 112 4.43 -0.57 24.19
C GLU A 112 4.06 -1.55 23.06
N THR A 113 3.02 -2.38 23.25
CA THR A 113 2.55 -3.28 22.19
C THR A 113 2.01 -2.52 20.97
N LEU A 114 1.27 -1.45 21.20
CA LEU A 114 0.73 -0.59 20.14
C LEU A 114 1.83 0.13 19.36
N ASP A 115 2.86 0.63 20.05
CA ASP A 115 4.00 1.31 19.43
C ASP A 115 4.82 0.34 18.56
N LYS A 116 5.05 -0.89 19.06
CA LYS A 116 5.68 -1.97 18.27
C LYS A 116 4.87 -2.28 17.00
N HIS A 117 3.55 -2.36 17.12
CA HIS A 117 2.67 -2.59 15.98
C HIS A 117 2.74 -1.44 14.97
N SER A 118 2.65 -0.19 15.43
CA SER A 118 2.77 1.00 14.58
C SER A 118 4.11 1.09 13.85
N LEU A 119 5.21 0.71 14.50
CA LEU A 119 6.53 0.67 13.87
C LEU A 119 6.59 -0.37 12.74
N ARG A 120 6.12 -1.60 13.00
CA ARG A 120 6.05 -2.66 11.99
C ARG A 120 5.18 -2.25 10.80
N GLN A 121 4.04 -1.61 11.08
CA GLN A 121 3.15 -1.16 10.03
C GLN A 121 3.76 -0.06 9.18
N ARG A 122 4.43 0.92 9.80
CA ARG A 122 5.16 1.97 9.07
C ARG A 122 6.25 1.38 8.17
N LYS A 123 6.99 0.38 8.68
CA LYS A 123 8.00 -0.34 7.90
C LYS A 123 7.39 -1.03 6.68
N ARG A 124 6.29 -1.77 6.85
CA ARG A 124 5.59 -2.44 5.73
C ARG A 124 5.10 -1.46 4.66
N ILE A 125 4.54 -0.32 5.07
CA ILE A 125 4.10 0.72 4.13
C ILE A 125 5.29 1.27 3.35
N LEU A 126 6.40 1.53 4.01
CA LEU A 126 7.61 2.04 3.37
C LEU A 126 8.19 1.01 2.39
N GLU A 127 8.33 -0.24 2.79
CA GLU A 127 8.78 -1.32 1.90
C GLU A 127 7.80 -1.53 0.71
N ALA A 128 6.49 -1.36 0.91
CA ALA A 128 5.51 -1.46 -0.17
C ALA A 128 5.63 -0.30 -1.16
N LYS A 129 5.94 0.91 -0.68
CA LYS A 129 6.25 2.06 -1.54
C LYS A 129 7.53 1.84 -2.33
N GLU A 130 8.61 1.40 -1.69
CA GLU A 130 9.87 1.09 -2.38
C GLU A 130 9.67 0.00 -3.44
N ARG A 131 8.89 -1.05 -3.14
CA ARG A 131 8.52 -2.07 -4.16
C ARG A 131 7.74 -1.45 -5.30
N ALA A 132 6.75 -0.59 -5.03
CA ALA A 132 5.97 0.07 -6.06
C ALA A 132 6.83 0.98 -6.96
N GLU A 133 7.77 1.73 -6.38
CA GLU A 133 8.74 2.56 -7.12
C GLU A 133 9.67 1.71 -7.99
N LEU A 134 10.14 0.56 -7.48
CA LEU A 134 10.93 -0.39 -8.27
C LEU A 134 10.11 -0.99 -9.43
N PHE A 135 8.84 -1.33 -9.19
CA PHE A 135 7.93 -1.79 -10.25
C PHE A 135 7.66 -0.72 -11.29
N GLU A 136 7.45 0.53 -10.89
CA GLU A 136 7.23 1.65 -11.81
C GLU A 136 8.45 1.87 -12.71
N ARG A 137 9.66 1.85 -12.13
CA ARG A 137 10.91 1.95 -12.89
C ARG A 137 11.08 0.77 -13.87
N ALA A 138 10.83 -0.46 -13.41
CA ALA A 138 10.92 -1.64 -14.25
C ALA A 138 9.91 -1.62 -15.40
N ASN A 139 8.69 -1.09 -15.18
CA ASN A 139 7.70 -0.92 -16.24
C ASN A 139 8.11 0.16 -17.26
N GLY A 140 8.71 1.26 -16.83
CA GLY A 140 9.23 2.27 -17.75
C GLY A 140 10.36 1.74 -18.65
N GLU A 141 11.28 0.96 -18.07
CA GLU A 141 12.38 0.32 -18.79
C GLU A 141 11.89 -0.83 -19.70
N SER A 142 10.95 -1.65 -19.23
CA SER A 142 10.33 -2.71 -20.04
C SER A 142 9.46 -2.15 -21.18
N SER A 143 8.80 -0.99 -20.97
CA SER A 143 8.06 -0.30 -22.03
C SER A 143 8.99 0.18 -23.14
N HIS A 144 10.18 0.68 -22.79
CA HIS A 144 11.18 1.08 -23.77
C HIS A 144 11.72 -0.13 -24.57
N VAL A 145 11.96 -1.26 -23.90
CA VAL A 145 12.42 -2.49 -24.55
C VAL A 145 11.38 -3.04 -25.54
N LEU A 146 10.09 -3.05 -25.18
CA LEU A 146 9.01 -3.46 -26.10
C LEU A 146 8.94 -2.55 -27.33
N GLN A 147 9.09 -1.23 -27.14
CA GLN A 147 9.08 -0.27 -28.23
C GLN A 147 10.24 -0.49 -29.22
N ILE A 148 11.45 -0.82 -28.72
CA ILE A 148 12.60 -1.13 -29.58
C ILE A 148 12.34 -2.35 -30.48
N PHE A 149 11.75 -3.42 -29.94
CA PHE A 149 11.46 -4.62 -30.73
C PHE A 149 10.39 -4.36 -31.81
N ASP A 150 9.38 -3.54 -31.51
CA ASP A 150 8.38 -3.14 -32.49
C ASP A 150 8.98 -2.26 -33.60
N ASP A 151 9.83 -1.29 -33.24
CA ASP A 151 10.54 -0.43 -34.19
C ASP A 151 11.48 -1.25 -35.11
N GLU A 152 12.22 -2.23 -34.56
CA GLU A 152 13.11 -3.11 -35.32
C GLU A 152 12.31 -4.03 -36.27
N ALA A 153 11.19 -4.60 -35.81
CA ALA A 153 10.32 -5.42 -36.63
C ALA A 153 9.71 -4.60 -37.79
N GLN A 154 9.31 -3.35 -37.53
CA GLN A 154 8.81 -2.44 -38.55
C GLN A 154 9.90 -2.09 -39.57
N ALA A 155 11.13 -1.83 -39.12
CA ALA A 155 12.27 -1.55 -39.99
C ALA A 155 12.61 -2.74 -40.89
N MET A 156 12.60 -3.97 -40.35
CA MET A 156 12.82 -5.18 -41.13
C MET A 156 11.72 -5.43 -42.17
N GLN A 157 10.46 -5.18 -41.83
CA GLN A 157 9.35 -5.29 -42.78
C GLN A 157 9.47 -4.26 -43.90
N SER A 158 9.84 -3.02 -43.56
CA SER A 158 10.08 -1.94 -44.53
C SER A 158 11.23 -2.27 -45.49
N ALA A 159 12.34 -2.81 -44.97
CA ALA A 159 13.47 -3.26 -45.79
C ALA A 159 13.05 -4.39 -46.76
N ARG A 160 12.25 -5.36 -46.28
CA ARG A 160 11.72 -6.44 -47.12
C ARG A 160 10.75 -5.93 -48.19
N SER A 161 9.86 -5.00 -47.87
CA SER A 161 8.97 -4.39 -48.87
C SER A 161 9.75 -3.57 -49.90
N SER A 162 10.76 -2.82 -49.46
CA SER A 162 11.62 -2.03 -50.35
C SER A 162 12.42 -2.92 -51.29
N SER A 163 12.98 -4.03 -50.80
CA SER A 163 13.68 -5.02 -51.64
C SER A 163 12.77 -5.56 -52.75
N ARG A 164 11.54 -5.97 -52.42
CA ARG A 164 10.57 -6.47 -53.41
C ARG A 164 10.22 -5.41 -54.45
N MET A 165 10.03 -4.16 -54.03
CA MET A 165 9.76 -3.07 -54.96
C MET A 165 10.93 -2.83 -55.94
N LEU A 166 12.18 -2.95 -55.47
CA LEU A 166 13.36 -2.85 -56.34
C LEU A 166 13.44 -4.01 -57.33
N ASP A 167 13.14 -5.24 -56.88
CA ASP A 167 13.09 -6.42 -57.75
C ASP A 167 12.02 -6.26 -58.84
N GLU A 168 10.81 -5.83 -58.48
CA GLU A 168 9.72 -5.55 -59.42
C GLU A 168 10.07 -4.44 -60.43
N ALA A 169 10.72 -3.37 -59.96
CA ALA A 169 11.17 -2.27 -60.82
C ALA A 169 12.28 -2.74 -61.78
N PHE A 170 13.20 -3.59 -61.31
CA PHE A 170 14.24 -4.18 -62.13
C PHE A 170 13.66 -5.09 -63.21
N GLU A 171 12.77 -6.01 -62.85
CA GLU A 171 12.07 -6.90 -63.81
C GLU A 171 11.31 -6.10 -64.87
N THR A 172 10.61 -5.05 -64.45
CA THR A 172 9.89 -4.15 -65.35
C THR A 172 10.85 -3.44 -66.30
N GLY A 173 11.98 -2.94 -65.80
CA GLY A 173 13.01 -2.28 -66.60
C GLY A 173 13.63 -3.22 -67.65
N VAL A 174 13.95 -4.45 -67.26
CA VAL A 174 14.48 -5.49 -68.17
C VAL A 174 13.46 -5.83 -69.26
N ALA A 175 12.18 -5.98 -68.90
CA ALA A 175 11.12 -6.27 -69.87
C ALA A 175 10.92 -5.12 -70.88
N ILE A 176 11.03 -3.87 -70.44
CA ILE A 176 10.99 -2.70 -71.34
C ILE A 176 12.18 -2.74 -72.31
N LEU A 177 13.40 -2.93 -71.79
CA LEU A 177 14.61 -2.99 -72.63
C LEU A 177 14.54 -4.13 -73.66
N HIS A 178 14.06 -5.31 -73.27
CA HIS A 178 13.86 -6.43 -74.19
C HIS A 178 12.87 -6.09 -75.31
N LYS A 179 11.74 -5.44 -74.97
CA LYS A 179 10.77 -4.99 -75.99
C LYS A 179 11.39 -3.97 -76.94
N TYR A 180 12.21 -3.05 -76.44
CA TYR A 180 12.92 -2.07 -77.27
C TYR A 180 13.97 -2.71 -78.18
N SER A 181 14.71 -3.72 -77.71
CA SER A 181 15.64 -4.45 -78.58
C SER A 181 14.91 -5.19 -79.70
N ASP A 182 13.78 -5.84 -79.40
CA ASP A 182 12.96 -6.52 -80.41
C ASP A 182 12.42 -5.54 -81.44
N GLN A 183 11.94 -4.37 -80.99
CA GLN A 183 11.48 -3.30 -81.90
C GLN A 183 12.61 -2.80 -82.80
N ARG A 184 13.79 -2.55 -82.24
CA ARG A 184 14.97 -2.14 -83.02
C ARG A 184 15.35 -3.18 -84.06
N ASP A 185 15.35 -4.46 -83.71
CA ASP A 185 15.76 -5.52 -84.62
C ASP A 185 14.75 -5.69 -85.77
N ARG A 186 13.44 -5.54 -85.48
CA ARG A 186 12.41 -5.45 -86.54
C ARG A 186 12.61 -4.25 -87.47
N LEU A 187 12.95 -3.08 -86.92
CA LEU A 187 13.24 -1.89 -87.73
C LEU A 187 14.43 -2.11 -88.65
N LYS A 188 15.52 -2.73 -88.16
CA LYS A 188 16.69 -3.08 -88.98
C LYS A 188 16.36 -4.07 -90.09
N VAL A 189 15.53 -5.07 -89.82
CA VAL A 189 15.09 -6.04 -90.84
C VAL A 189 14.24 -5.34 -91.92
N ASN A 190 13.34 -4.45 -91.52
CA ASN A 190 12.52 -3.70 -92.48
C ASN A 190 13.36 -2.71 -93.31
N GLU A 191 14.35 -2.05 -92.71
CA GLU A 191 15.27 -1.15 -93.41
C GLU A 191 16.14 -1.93 -94.42
N THR A 192 16.63 -3.12 -94.05
CA THR A 192 17.40 -3.98 -94.97
C THR A 192 16.54 -4.58 -96.09
N VAL A 193 15.26 -4.87 -95.84
CA VAL A 193 14.31 -5.32 -96.88
C VAL A 193 13.91 -4.20 -97.85
N GLN A 194 13.93 -2.93 -97.43
CA GLN A 194 13.65 -1.79 -98.32
C GLN A 194 14.85 -1.37 -99.20
N LEU A 195 16.06 -1.85 -98.90
CA LEU A 195 17.30 -1.55 -99.62
C LEU A 195 17.76 -2.67 -100.56
N ALA A 196 16.99 -3.75 -100.72
CA ALA A 196 17.24 -4.87 -101.65
C ALA A 196 16.22 -4.86 -102.80
#